data_AF-A0A1X9YS45-F1
#
_entry.id   AF-A0A1X9YS45-F1
#
_cell.length_a   1.000
_cell.length_b   1.000
_cell.length_c   1.000
_cell.angle_alpha   90.00
_cell.angle_beta   90.00
_cell.angle_gamma   90.00
#
_symmetry.space_group_name_H-M   'P 1'
#
loop_
_entity.id
_entity.type
_entity.pdbx_description
1 polymer ?
#
loop_
_entity_poly.entity_id
_entity_poly.type
_entity_poly.pdbx_seq_one_letter_code
_entity_poly.pdbx_strand_id
1 'polypeptide(L)'
;MIIESREKLEEWLDQNNWFEDGYVSTIEGEPNIALKITIGYQVEGTYVAGEYQKLIEYDIHPFNVSKWTYSSSHAFSPSREWCIEGIDLIEEGFGLKFDTPYTFEIVCSSLEVSEPKSIEGYTQPWTSDSEVFIEAPHKEVPTPDYWIDELRKRGYSVSFRYYSGTAKGVDELPYPDYSGYYIQSTGRVKQSQEGVFFKCITDENCKLRITLELKDEKSAEVWKALLRIVANWEKVKISSGNVVFEGAEWLQFVETGKYPERIEKIKTSGNTVQS
;
A
#
# COMPACT_ATOMS: atom_id res chain seq x y z
N MET A 1 14.10 -18.22 -23.03
CA MET A 1 14.60 -19.46 -22.39
C MET A 1 13.44 -20.44 -22.20
N ILE A 2 13.61 -21.72 -22.55
CA ILE A 2 12.60 -22.77 -22.28
C ILE A 2 12.99 -23.51 -20.99
N ILE A 3 12.05 -23.63 -20.05
CA ILE A 3 12.16 -24.34 -18.78
C ILE A 3 11.21 -25.54 -18.81
N GLU A 4 11.77 -26.74 -18.70
CA GLU A 4 11.01 -28.02 -18.80
C GLU A 4 11.21 -28.92 -17.56
N SER A 5 11.97 -28.46 -16.57
CA SER A 5 12.21 -29.19 -15.32
C SER A 5 12.01 -28.28 -14.12
N ARG A 6 11.52 -28.88 -13.02
CA ARG A 6 11.29 -28.18 -11.77
C ARG A 6 12.56 -27.53 -11.22
N GLU A 7 13.69 -28.23 -11.27
CA GLU A 7 15.00 -27.73 -10.82
C GLU A 7 15.40 -26.44 -11.54
N LYS A 8 15.23 -26.38 -12.87
CA LYS A 8 15.54 -25.16 -13.65
C LYS A 8 14.57 -24.02 -13.35
N LEU A 9 13.32 -24.36 -13.04
CA LEU A 9 12.32 -23.36 -12.65
C LEU A 9 12.69 -22.76 -11.29
N GLU A 10 13.07 -23.60 -10.33
CA GLU A 10 13.57 -23.20 -9.02
C GLU A 10 14.81 -22.32 -9.13
N GLU A 11 15.83 -22.74 -9.90
CA GLU A 11 17.03 -21.95 -10.16
C GLU A 11 16.70 -20.57 -10.75
N TRP A 12 15.72 -20.50 -11.65
CA TRP A 12 15.28 -19.22 -12.23
C TRP A 12 14.54 -18.35 -11.21
N LEU A 13 13.70 -18.93 -10.35
CA LEU A 13 13.06 -18.19 -9.25
C LEU A 13 14.11 -17.67 -8.26
N ASP A 14 15.07 -18.50 -7.85
CA ASP A 14 16.18 -18.11 -6.96
C ASP A 14 16.98 -16.93 -7.53
N GLN A 15 17.30 -16.97 -8.84
CA GLN A 15 18.02 -15.88 -9.51
C GLN A 15 17.24 -14.54 -9.49
N ASN A 16 15.93 -14.59 -9.33
CA ASN A 16 15.04 -13.44 -9.30
C ASN A 16 14.41 -13.23 -7.91
N ASN A 17 15.02 -13.79 -6.85
CA ASN A 17 14.54 -13.71 -5.46
C ASN A 17 13.06 -14.05 -5.32
N TRP A 18 12.58 -15.08 -6.03
CA TRP A 18 11.18 -15.53 -5.99
C TRP A 18 10.16 -14.43 -6.31
N PHE A 19 10.60 -13.35 -6.97
CA PHE A 19 9.79 -12.16 -7.24
C PHE A 19 9.14 -11.56 -5.98
N GLU A 20 9.79 -11.69 -4.82
CA GLU A 20 9.38 -11.00 -3.59
C GLU A 20 9.29 -9.48 -3.83
N ASP A 21 8.24 -8.85 -3.32
CA ASP A 21 7.89 -7.44 -3.58
C ASP A 21 7.75 -7.09 -5.08
N GLY A 22 7.49 -8.09 -5.92
CA GLY A 22 7.28 -7.93 -7.36
C GLY A 22 5.85 -7.52 -7.72
N TYR A 23 5.49 -7.71 -8.98
CA TYR A 23 4.14 -7.46 -9.48
C TYR A 23 3.82 -8.35 -10.70
N VAL A 24 2.52 -8.56 -10.95
CA VAL A 24 2.03 -9.12 -12.22
C VAL A 24 1.46 -7.97 -13.04
N SER A 25 2.16 -7.58 -14.11
CA SER A 25 1.78 -6.42 -14.91
C SER A 25 0.58 -6.72 -15.81
N THR A 26 0.58 -7.86 -16.49
CA THR A 26 -0.51 -8.26 -17.40
C THR A 26 -0.70 -9.77 -17.39
N ILE A 27 -1.93 -10.18 -17.64
CA ILE A 27 -2.31 -11.56 -17.96
C ILE A 27 -3.17 -11.49 -19.22
N GLU A 28 -2.68 -12.08 -20.31
CA GLU A 28 -3.31 -11.99 -21.63
C GLU A 28 -3.48 -13.38 -22.24
N GLY A 29 -4.54 -13.56 -23.04
CA GLY A 29 -4.81 -14.81 -23.75
C GLY A 29 -5.49 -15.87 -22.91
N GLU A 30 -5.67 -17.06 -23.51
CA GLU A 30 -6.33 -18.21 -22.90
C GLU A 30 -5.33 -19.34 -22.60
N PRO A 31 -5.47 -20.06 -21.47
CA PRO A 31 -4.52 -21.08 -20.99
C PRO A 31 -4.03 -22.09 -22.02
N ASN A 32 -4.91 -22.52 -22.93
CA ASN A 32 -4.60 -23.56 -23.92
C ASN A 32 -4.42 -23.04 -25.35
N ILE A 33 -4.27 -21.72 -25.51
CA ILE A 33 -4.14 -21.07 -26.82
C ILE A 33 -2.85 -20.25 -26.87
N ALA A 34 -2.76 -19.22 -26.03
CA ALA A 34 -1.69 -18.22 -26.10
C ALA A 34 -1.60 -17.43 -24.79
N LEU A 35 -1.66 -18.12 -23.65
CA LEU A 35 -1.52 -17.46 -22.35
C LEU A 35 -0.13 -16.80 -22.25
N LYS A 36 -0.13 -15.56 -21.79
CA LYS A 36 1.07 -14.79 -21.46
C LYS A 36 0.87 -14.10 -20.13
N ILE A 37 1.82 -14.27 -19.22
CA ILE A 37 1.84 -13.61 -17.93
C ILE A 37 3.09 -12.74 -17.89
N THR A 38 2.92 -11.43 -17.72
CA THR A 38 4.06 -10.51 -17.58
C THR A 38 4.27 -10.24 -16.10
N ILE A 39 5.45 -10.60 -15.58
CA ILE A 39 5.83 -10.35 -14.19
C ILE A 39 7.08 -9.49 -14.14
N GLY A 40 7.24 -8.74 -13.06
CA GLY A 40 8.42 -7.92 -12.88
C GLY A 40 8.65 -7.50 -11.44
N TYR A 41 9.78 -6.85 -11.22
CA TYR A 41 10.17 -6.30 -9.92
C TYR A 41 11.16 -5.17 -10.12
N GLN A 42 11.36 -4.37 -9.06
CA GLN A 42 12.31 -3.27 -9.06
C GLN A 42 13.73 -3.78 -8.79
N VAL A 43 14.70 -3.32 -9.59
CA VAL A 43 16.12 -3.68 -9.45
C VAL A 43 17.00 -2.51 -9.04
N GLU A 44 16.54 -1.27 -9.25
CA GLU A 44 17.28 -0.06 -8.90
C GLU A 44 16.33 1.11 -8.60
N GLY A 45 16.79 2.08 -7.82
CA GLY A 45 16.04 3.29 -7.49
C GLY A 45 15.41 3.25 -6.10
N THR A 46 14.34 4.04 -5.90
CA THR A 46 13.61 4.09 -4.63
C THR A 46 12.11 3.93 -4.85
N TYR A 47 11.37 3.60 -3.79
CA TYR A 47 9.92 3.55 -3.82
C TYR A 47 9.26 4.92 -3.64
N VAL A 48 10.04 6.01 -3.53
CA VAL A 48 9.51 7.37 -3.34
C VAL A 48 8.93 7.90 -4.64
N ALA A 49 7.69 8.41 -4.59
CA ALA A 49 7.02 8.93 -5.77
C ALA A 49 7.85 10.01 -6.48
N GLY A 50 8.10 9.82 -7.78
CA GLY A 50 8.88 10.75 -8.59
C GLY A 50 10.38 10.56 -8.61
N GLU A 51 10.91 9.66 -7.80
CA GLU A 51 12.32 9.29 -7.88
C GLU A 51 12.54 8.25 -8.99
N TYR A 52 13.79 8.17 -9.46
CA TYR A 52 14.19 7.23 -10.50
C TYR A 52 13.91 5.78 -10.05
N GLN A 53 13.43 4.98 -11.00
CA GLN A 53 13.20 3.56 -10.83
C GLN A 53 13.65 2.80 -12.08
N LYS A 54 14.23 1.63 -11.84
CA LYS A 54 14.49 0.63 -12.87
C LYS A 54 13.76 -0.66 -12.53
N LEU A 55 12.94 -1.12 -13.46
CA LEU A 55 12.19 -2.36 -13.37
C LEU A 55 12.73 -3.37 -14.37
N ILE A 56 12.64 -4.64 -14.04
CA ILE A 56 12.82 -5.74 -14.99
C ILE A 56 11.52 -6.50 -15.11
N GLU A 57 11.09 -6.77 -16.35
CA GLU A 57 9.94 -7.61 -16.66
C GLU A 57 10.31 -8.83 -17.49
N TYR A 58 9.61 -9.93 -17.23
CA TYR A 58 9.65 -11.17 -18.01
C TYR A 58 8.25 -11.51 -18.51
N ASP A 59 8.15 -11.94 -19.77
CA ASP A 59 6.96 -12.59 -20.28
C ASP A 59 7.10 -14.10 -20.06
N ILE A 60 6.09 -14.72 -19.44
CA ILE A 60 6.00 -16.16 -19.23
C ILE A 60 4.90 -16.73 -20.14
N HIS A 61 5.28 -17.72 -20.94
CA HIS A 61 4.44 -18.45 -21.87
C HIS A 61 4.37 -19.93 -21.47
N PRO A 62 3.30 -20.36 -20.80
CA PRO A 62 3.13 -21.75 -20.41
C PRO A 62 2.62 -22.61 -21.58
N PHE A 63 3.15 -23.84 -21.69
CA PHE A 63 2.72 -24.83 -22.68
C PHE A 63 1.96 -25.98 -22.05
N ASN A 64 0.93 -26.47 -22.76
CA ASN A 64 0.06 -27.57 -22.33
C ASN A 64 -0.48 -27.37 -20.90
N VAL A 65 -1.22 -26.28 -20.69
CA VAL A 65 -1.76 -25.92 -19.38
C VAL A 65 -2.83 -26.93 -18.96
N SER A 66 -2.55 -27.67 -17.88
CA SER A 66 -3.46 -28.67 -17.31
C SER A 66 -4.34 -28.09 -16.20
N LYS A 67 -3.91 -27.01 -15.54
CA LYS A 67 -4.67 -26.28 -14.52
C LYS A 67 -4.34 -24.79 -14.57
N TRP A 68 -5.38 -23.98 -14.45
CA TRP A 68 -5.31 -22.52 -14.37
C TRP A 68 -6.43 -22.02 -13.46
N THR A 69 -6.10 -21.28 -12.40
CA THR A 69 -7.09 -20.87 -11.38
C THR A 69 -7.34 -19.37 -11.30
N TYR A 70 -6.60 -18.56 -12.05
CA TYR A 70 -6.86 -17.12 -12.13
C TYR A 70 -8.19 -16.85 -12.83
N SER A 71 -8.93 -15.89 -12.28
CA SER A 71 -10.14 -15.37 -12.89
C SER A 71 -10.25 -13.88 -12.64
N SER A 72 -10.53 -13.14 -13.71
CA SER A 72 -10.66 -11.68 -13.70
C SER A 72 -11.87 -11.16 -12.91
N SER A 73 -12.71 -12.04 -12.35
CA SER A 73 -13.83 -11.66 -11.47
C SER A 73 -13.41 -11.47 -10.00
N HIS A 74 -12.16 -11.75 -9.64
CA HIS A 74 -11.63 -11.53 -8.30
C HIS A 74 -11.14 -10.09 -8.10
N ALA A 75 -10.91 -9.71 -6.83
CA ALA A 75 -10.47 -8.36 -6.45
C ALA A 75 -9.03 -8.01 -6.88
N PHE A 76 -8.30 -8.94 -7.49
CA PHE A 76 -6.97 -8.72 -8.04
C PHE A 76 -7.04 -8.44 -9.54
N SER A 77 -6.45 -7.33 -9.97
CA SER A 77 -6.30 -6.98 -11.38
C SER A 77 -4.81 -6.77 -11.67
N PRO A 78 -4.22 -7.49 -12.64
CA PRO A 78 -2.82 -7.31 -13.02
C PRO A 78 -2.51 -5.84 -13.31
N SER A 79 -1.52 -5.29 -12.60
CA SER A 79 -0.94 -3.98 -12.83
C SER A 79 0.38 -3.89 -12.06
N ARG A 80 1.22 -2.91 -12.42
CA ARG A 80 2.45 -2.59 -11.67
C ARG A 80 2.18 -1.95 -10.31
N GLU A 81 0.93 -1.61 -10.02
CA GLU A 81 0.52 -0.96 -8.78
C GLU A 81 0.25 -1.97 -7.66
N TRP A 82 0.09 -3.26 -8.01
CA TRP A 82 -0.11 -4.33 -7.05
C TRP A 82 1.21 -5.01 -6.72
N CYS A 83 1.66 -4.83 -5.48
CA CYS A 83 2.72 -5.65 -4.90
C CYS A 83 2.21 -7.08 -4.70
N ILE A 84 3.02 -8.06 -5.06
CA ILE A 84 2.80 -9.48 -4.72
C ILE A 84 3.79 -9.88 -3.63
N GLU A 85 3.41 -10.85 -2.81
CA GLU A 85 4.32 -11.40 -1.78
C GLU A 85 5.44 -12.23 -2.43
N GLY A 86 5.13 -12.87 -3.55
CA GLY A 86 6.10 -13.62 -4.34
C GLY A 86 5.45 -14.62 -5.29
N ILE A 87 6.30 -15.43 -5.89
CA ILE A 87 5.92 -16.52 -6.78
C ILE A 87 6.63 -17.80 -6.34
N ASP A 88 5.85 -18.79 -5.94
CA ASP A 88 6.32 -20.10 -5.51
C ASP A 88 6.19 -21.16 -6.60
N LEU A 89 6.85 -22.30 -6.37
CA LEU A 89 6.53 -23.54 -7.07
C LEU A 89 5.24 -24.14 -6.50
N ILE A 90 4.42 -24.73 -7.37
CA ILE A 90 3.30 -25.57 -6.92
C ILE A 90 3.81 -26.82 -6.18
N GLU A 91 3.00 -27.38 -5.26
CA GLU A 91 3.39 -28.58 -4.50
C GLU A 91 3.52 -29.83 -5.39
N GLU A 92 2.55 -30.06 -6.27
CA GLU A 92 2.50 -31.24 -7.15
C GLU A 92 2.59 -30.86 -8.63
N GLY A 93 3.59 -31.42 -9.32
CA GLY A 93 3.80 -31.22 -10.75
C GLY A 93 4.78 -30.10 -11.10
N PHE A 94 4.61 -29.53 -12.29
CA PHE A 94 5.42 -28.43 -12.83
C PHE A 94 4.55 -27.19 -13.05
N GLY A 95 4.91 -26.07 -12.43
CA GLY A 95 4.14 -24.84 -12.51
C GLY A 95 4.41 -23.86 -11.38
N LEU A 96 3.65 -22.77 -11.37
CA LEU A 96 3.85 -21.62 -10.49
C LEU A 96 2.58 -21.31 -9.68
N LYS A 97 2.79 -20.83 -8.46
CA LYS A 97 1.78 -20.28 -7.56
C LYS A 97 2.11 -18.82 -7.31
N PHE A 98 1.17 -17.94 -7.61
CA PHE A 98 1.33 -16.49 -7.48
C PHE A 98 0.63 -16.05 -6.20
N ASP A 99 1.40 -15.50 -5.26
CA ASP A 99 0.85 -15.01 -3.99
C ASP A 99 0.47 -13.53 -4.11
N THR A 100 -0.77 -13.33 -4.56
CA THR A 100 -1.41 -12.01 -4.67
C THR A 100 -2.56 -11.94 -3.65
N PRO A 101 -3.27 -10.80 -3.48
CA PRO A 101 -4.47 -10.75 -2.64
C PRO A 101 -5.50 -11.86 -2.94
N TYR A 102 -5.45 -12.44 -4.15
CA TYR A 102 -6.04 -13.73 -4.47
C TYR A 102 -4.99 -14.67 -5.06
N THR A 103 -4.59 -15.70 -4.31
CA THR A 103 -3.62 -16.69 -4.78
C THR A 103 -4.16 -17.43 -6.01
N PHE A 104 -3.34 -17.54 -7.06
CA PHE A 104 -3.67 -18.34 -8.24
C PHE A 104 -2.48 -19.19 -8.70
N GLU A 105 -2.79 -20.23 -9.47
CA GLU A 105 -1.84 -21.27 -9.84
C GLU A 105 -1.94 -21.58 -11.33
N ILE A 106 -0.81 -21.98 -11.88
CA ILE A 106 -0.70 -22.59 -13.19
C ILE A 106 0.05 -23.90 -13.11
N VAL A 107 -0.47 -24.93 -13.76
CA VAL A 107 0.20 -26.23 -13.93
C VAL A 107 0.31 -26.51 -15.42
N CYS A 108 1.50 -26.81 -15.90
CA CYS A 108 1.82 -26.90 -17.33
C CYS A 108 2.93 -27.96 -17.56
N SER A 109 3.30 -28.21 -18.81
CA SER A 109 4.42 -29.11 -19.12
C SER A 109 5.77 -28.41 -19.18
N SER A 110 5.76 -27.13 -19.56
CA SER A 110 6.96 -26.30 -19.71
C SER A 110 6.58 -24.81 -19.76
N LEU A 111 7.56 -23.95 -19.50
CA LEU A 111 7.44 -22.50 -19.63
C LEU A 111 8.48 -21.99 -20.62
N GLU A 112 8.09 -21.09 -21.52
CA GLU A 112 9.02 -20.18 -22.18
C GLU A 112 9.03 -18.84 -21.46
N VAL A 113 10.20 -18.42 -21.02
CA VAL A 113 10.43 -17.13 -20.37
C VAL A 113 11.20 -16.24 -21.34
N SER A 114 10.75 -15.01 -21.55
CA SER A 114 11.47 -14.05 -22.40
C SER A 114 12.83 -13.66 -21.81
N GLU A 115 13.68 -13.02 -22.61
CA GLU A 115 14.76 -12.21 -22.05
C GLU A 115 14.18 -11.08 -21.17
N PRO A 116 14.91 -10.63 -20.13
CA PRO A 116 14.47 -9.55 -19.27
C PRO A 116 14.33 -8.24 -20.05
N LYS A 117 13.19 -7.57 -19.90
CA LYS A 117 12.95 -6.23 -20.45
C LYS A 117 13.24 -5.19 -19.36
N SER A 118 14.21 -4.32 -19.62
CA SER A 118 14.53 -3.22 -18.72
C SER A 118 13.62 -2.03 -19.00
N ILE A 119 12.97 -1.53 -17.95
CA ILE A 119 12.10 -0.36 -18.02
C ILE A 119 12.64 0.68 -17.06
N GLU A 120 13.00 1.83 -17.62
CA GLU A 120 13.46 2.97 -16.84
C GLU A 120 12.37 4.02 -16.79
N GLY A 121 12.22 4.63 -15.63
CA GLY A 121 11.23 5.67 -15.42
C GLY A 121 11.26 6.21 -14.02
N TYR A 122 10.08 6.58 -13.55
CA TYR A 122 9.89 7.17 -12.24
C TYR A 122 8.83 6.41 -11.48
N THR A 123 9.06 6.25 -10.18
CA THR A 123 8.10 5.59 -9.30
C THR A 123 6.78 6.35 -9.30
N GLN A 124 5.70 5.66 -9.64
CA GLN A 124 4.38 6.26 -9.73
C GLN A 124 3.82 6.58 -8.35
N PRO A 125 3.05 7.67 -8.21
CA PRO A 125 2.47 8.05 -6.93
C PRO A 125 1.30 7.15 -6.56
N TRP A 126 1.32 6.68 -5.31
CA TRP A 126 0.25 5.91 -4.68
C TRP A 126 0.06 6.36 -3.23
N THR A 127 -1.20 6.46 -2.81
CA THR A 127 -1.60 6.81 -1.44
C THR A 127 -2.29 5.64 -0.77
N SER A 128 -2.05 5.49 0.54
CA SER A 128 -2.82 4.57 1.36
C SER A 128 -4.12 5.21 1.81
N ASP A 129 -5.23 4.51 1.60
CA ASP A 129 -6.55 4.91 2.09
C ASP A 129 -6.73 4.69 3.59
N SER A 130 -5.83 3.92 4.21
CA SER A 130 -5.98 3.44 5.59
C SER A 130 -4.83 3.76 6.52
N GLU A 131 -3.69 4.28 6.04
CA GLU A 131 -2.55 4.62 6.88
C GLU A 131 -1.93 5.95 6.46
N VAL A 132 -1.57 6.77 7.45
CA VAL A 132 -0.74 7.97 7.24
C VAL A 132 0.34 8.09 8.31
N PHE A 133 1.43 8.73 7.93
CA PHE A 133 2.51 9.15 8.82
C PHE A 133 2.56 10.68 8.82
N ILE A 134 2.55 11.27 10.01
CA ILE A 134 2.53 12.71 10.20
C ILE A 134 3.84 13.10 10.88
N GLU A 135 4.58 14.04 10.30
CA GLU A 135 5.75 14.67 10.93
C GLU A 135 5.47 16.18 11.08
N ALA A 136 5.62 16.71 12.30
CA ALA A 136 5.42 18.12 12.59
C ALA A 136 6.59 18.69 13.43
N PRO A 137 7.39 19.62 12.88
CA PRO A 137 8.52 20.19 13.59
C PRO A 137 8.05 21.13 14.70
N HIS A 138 8.72 21.09 15.86
CA HIS A 138 8.45 21.94 17.04
C HIS A 138 7.00 21.90 17.54
N LYS A 139 6.25 20.85 17.19
CA LYS A 139 4.89 20.63 17.65
C LYS A 139 4.94 19.78 18.91
N GLU A 140 4.39 20.28 20.01
CA GLU A 140 4.21 19.47 21.21
C GLU A 140 3.22 18.33 20.95
N VAL A 141 3.42 17.19 21.62
CA VAL A 141 2.51 16.05 21.59
C VAL A 141 1.11 16.54 22.01
N PRO A 142 0.07 16.40 21.15
CA PRO A 142 -1.25 16.85 21.52
C PRO A 142 -1.82 15.99 22.65
N THR A 143 -2.50 16.62 23.61
CA THR A 143 -3.23 15.89 24.66
C THR A 143 -4.45 15.17 24.07
N PRO A 144 -4.98 14.12 24.73
CA PRO A 144 -6.25 13.52 24.32
C PRO A 144 -7.41 14.54 24.23
N ASP A 145 -7.47 15.50 25.16
CA ASP A 145 -8.45 16.59 25.11
C ASP A 145 -8.35 17.48 23.88
N TYR A 146 -7.13 17.76 23.40
CA TYR A 146 -6.92 18.55 22.19
C TYR A 146 -7.68 17.93 21.00
N TRP A 147 -7.56 16.62 20.81
CA TRP A 147 -8.25 15.93 19.72
C TRP A 147 -9.77 15.99 19.86
N ILE A 148 -10.27 15.75 21.07
CA ILE A 148 -11.71 15.78 21.37
C ILE A 148 -12.26 17.17 21.06
N ASP A 149 -11.58 18.23 21.52
CA ASP A 149 -12.04 19.60 21.33
C ASP A 149 -11.97 20.05 19.87
N GLU A 150 -10.90 19.72 19.15
CA GLU A 150 -10.77 20.04 17.72
C GLU A 150 -11.81 19.31 16.87
N LEU A 151 -12.12 18.05 17.18
CA LEU A 151 -13.16 17.28 16.51
C LEU A 151 -14.56 17.78 16.88
N ARG A 152 -14.77 18.19 18.14
CA ARG A 152 -16.04 18.79 18.58
C ARG A 152 -16.34 20.11 17.86
N LYS A 153 -15.34 20.97 17.65
CA LYS A 153 -15.47 22.20 16.84
C LYS A 153 -15.96 21.92 15.41
N ARG A 154 -15.73 20.70 14.91
CA ARG A 154 -16.15 20.23 13.58
C ARG A 154 -17.44 19.40 13.62
N GLY A 155 -18.14 19.36 14.75
CA GLY A 155 -19.42 18.66 14.92
C GLY A 155 -19.31 17.19 15.28
N TYR A 156 -18.12 16.67 15.57
CA TYR A 156 -17.91 15.27 15.93
C TYR A 156 -17.86 15.08 17.45
N SER A 157 -18.73 14.22 17.99
CA SER A 157 -18.60 13.71 19.35
C SER A 157 -17.82 12.41 19.31
N VAL A 158 -16.61 12.42 19.86
CA VAL A 158 -15.68 11.29 19.85
C VAL A 158 -15.30 10.83 21.25
N SER A 159 -14.83 9.60 21.35
CA SER A 159 -14.28 9.02 22.58
C SER A 159 -13.06 8.17 22.24
N PHE A 160 -12.11 8.11 23.18
CA PHE A 160 -11.00 7.18 23.12
C PHE A 160 -11.36 5.82 23.71
N ARG A 161 -10.70 4.75 23.26
CA ARG A 161 -10.77 3.41 23.86
C ARG A 161 -9.53 2.59 23.52
N TYR A 162 -9.30 1.55 24.31
CA TYR A 162 -8.45 0.45 23.89
C TYR A 162 -9.23 -0.56 23.02
N TYR A 163 -8.53 -1.44 22.31
CA TYR A 163 -9.14 -2.47 21.45
C TYR A 163 -10.28 -3.21 22.16
N SER A 164 -11.46 -3.24 21.54
CA SER A 164 -12.70 -3.82 22.10
C SER A 164 -13.11 -3.33 23.51
N GLY A 165 -12.42 -2.34 24.09
CA GLY A 165 -12.69 -1.80 25.42
C GLY A 165 -13.85 -0.78 25.45
N THR A 166 -14.19 -0.29 26.63
CA THR A 166 -15.14 0.82 26.78
C THR A 166 -14.50 2.16 26.45
N ALA A 167 -15.33 3.19 26.28
CA ALA A 167 -14.84 4.56 26.24
C ALA A 167 -14.00 4.87 27.50
N LYS A 168 -12.91 5.60 27.32
CA LYS A 168 -12.01 6.07 28.36
C LYS A 168 -12.12 7.57 28.50
N GLY A 169 -12.18 8.05 29.74
CA GLY A 169 -12.00 9.46 30.03
C GLY A 169 -10.56 9.88 29.75
N VAL A 170 -10.35 11.15 29.40
CA VAL A 170 -9.02 11.70 29.04
C VAL A 170 -7.96 11.48 30.12
N ASP A 171 -8.35 11.56 31.39
CA ASP A 171 -7.47 11.33 32.55
C ASP A 171 -7.06 9.85 32.71
N GLU A 172 -7.73 8.92 32.02
CA GLU A 172 -7.39 7.50 32.03
C GLU A 172 -6.42 7.10 30.91
N LEU A 173 -6.10 8.01 29.98
CA LEU A 173 -5.15 7.73 28.91
C LEU A 173 -3.71 8.00 29.37
N PRO A 174 -2.76 7.15 28.97
CA PRO A 174 -1.35 7.45 29.17
C PRO A 174 -0.96 8.72 28.38
N TYR A 175 -0.09 9.52 28.96
CA TYR A 175 0.43 10.75 28.35
C TYR A 175 1.90 10.91 28.73
N PRO A 176 2.80 11.30 27.79
CA PRO A 176 2.52 11.80 26.45
C PRO A 176 2.13 10.74 25.41
N ASP A 177 2.42 9.47 25.66
CA ASP A 177 2.20 8.40 24.70
C ASP A 177 0.88 7.66 24.95
N TYR A 178 -0.12 7.94 24.10
CA TYR A 178 -1.39 7.19 24.00
C TYR A 178 -1.49 6.38 22.71
N SER A 179 -0.34 5.97 22.16
CA SER A 179 -0.33 4.92 21.14
C SER A 179 -1.00 3.64 21.66
N GLY A 180 -1.58 2.85 20.76
CA GLY A 180 -2.38 1.68 21.12
C GLY A 180 -3.87 1.99 21.38
N TYR A 181 -4.28 3.26 21.31
CA TYR A 181 -5.67 3.67 21.51
C TYR A 181 -6.35 4.05 20.20
N TYR A 182 -7.67 3.84 20.16
CA TYR A 182 -8.55 4.26 19.07
C TYR A 182 -9.32 5.50 19.47
N ILE A 183 -9.49 6.42 18.51
CA ILE A 183 -10.50 7.48 18.57
C ILE A 183 -11.61 7.17 17.58
N GLN A 184 -12.86 7.34 18.00
CA GLN A 184 -14.03 7.13 17.14
C GLN A 184 -15.25 7.88 17.67
N SER A 185 -16.29 8.00 16.85
CA SER A 185 -17.57 8.57 17.26
C SER A 185 -18.13 7.86 18.50
N THR A 186 -18.57 8.62 19.50
CA THR A 186 -19.03 8.08 20.79
C THR A 186 -20.15 7.03 20.65
N GLY A 187 -21.11 7.28 19.73
CA GLY A 187 -22.19 6.33 19.45
C GLY A 187 -21.73 5.02 18.80
N ARG A 188 -20.53 5.00 18.21
CA ARG A 188 -19.94 3.86 17.51
C ARG A 188 -19.22 2.89 18.44
N VAL A 189 -18.84 3.34 19.64
CA VAL A 189 -18.14 2.53 20.66
C VAL A 189 -18.88 1.23 20.99
N LYS A 190 -20.22 1.24 20.95
CA LYS A 190 -21.05 0.05 21.22
C LYS A 190 -21.27 -0.85 20.00
N GLN A 191 -20.89 -0.40 18.80
CA GLN A 191 -21.22 -1.05 17.52
C GLN A 191 -20.00 -1.62 16.80
N SER A 192 -18.80 -1.17 17.17
CA SER A 192 -17.54 -1.59 16.58
C SER A 192 -16.53 -1.90 17.68
N GLN A 193 -15.47 -2.63 17.36
CA GLN A 193 -14.31 -2.84 18.23
C GLN A 193 -13.18 -1.84 17.95
N GLU A 194 -13.24 -1.16 16.81
CA GLU A 194 -12.15 -0.37 16.24
C GLU A 194 -12.61 1.02 15.78
N GLY A 195 -11.68 1.83 15.31
CA GLY A 195 -11.87 3.22 14.94
C GLY A 195 -10.68 3.74 14.16
N VAL A 196 -10.30 5.00 14.38
CA VAL A 196 -8.99 5.50 13.96
C VAL A 196 -7.97 5.19 15.04
N PHE A 197 -6.97 4.39 14.71
CA PHE A 197 -5.96 3.89 15.61
C PHE A 197 -4.73 4.82 15.63
N PHE A 198 -4.31 5.24 16.82
CA PHE A 198 -3.01 5.87 17.02
C PHE A 198 -1.97 4.76 17.18
N LYS A 199 -1.32 4.39 16.09
CA LYS A 199 -0.34 3.30 16.07
C LYS A 199 0.97 3.69 16.75
N CYS A 200 1.41 4.92 16.56
CA CYS A 200 2.67 5.42 17.09
C CYS A 200 2.57 6.92 17.38
N ILE A 201 3.14 7.35 18.50
CA ILE A 201 3.30 8.75 18.88
C ILE A 201 4.70 8.90 19.48
N THR A 202 5.57 9.65 18.82
CA THR A 202 6.94 9.89 19.31
C THR A 202 7.29 11.36 19.14
N ASP A 203 8.00 11.93 20.10
CA ASP A 203 8.62 13.25 19.98
C ASP A 203 10.12 13.11 20.16
N GLU A 204 10.86 13.17 19.05
CA GLU A 204 12.31 13.01 19.03
C GLU A 204 12.93 14.13 18.21
N ASN A 205 14.04 14.69 18.69
CA ASN A 205 14.79 15.75 17.99
C ASN A 205 13.90 16.95 17.58
N CYS A 206 12.99 17.36 18.46
CA CYS A 206 12.01 18.43 18.23
C CYS A 206 11.08 18.17 17.03
N LYS A 207 10.79 16.89 16.75
CA LYS A 207 9.88 16.45 15.70
C LYS A 207 8.87 15.48 16.29
N LEU A 208 7.62 15.92 16.33
CA LEU A 208 6.50 15.05 16.59
C LEU A 208 6.26 14.16 15.39
N ARG A 209 6.16 12.86 15.62
CA ARG A 209 5.70 11.87 14.65
C ARG A 209 4.48 11.14 15.17
N ILE A 210 3.46 11.04 14.32
CA ILE A 210 2.23 10.31 14.61
C ILE A 210 1.93 9.38 13.44
N THR A 211 1.69 8.11 13.70
CA THR A 211 1.12 7.16 12.72
C THR A 211 -0.33 6.91 13.06
N LEU A 212 -1.22 7.13 12.08
CA LEU A 212 -2.64 6.86 12.21
C LEU A 212 -3.06 5.77 11.24
N GLU A 213 -3.95 4.87 11.68
CA GLU A 213 -4.57 3.87 10.82
C GLU A 213 -6.11 3.92 10.92
N LEU A 214 -6.80 3.87 9.78
CA LEU A 214 -8.24 3.68 9.72
C LEU A 214 -8.56 2.17 9.78
N LYS A 215 -8.97 1.69 10.96
CA LYS A 215 -9.35 0.27 11.16
C LYS A 215 -10.84 0.00 11.00
N ASP A 216 -11.65 1.05 10.93
CA ASP A 216 -13.09 0.94 10.73
C ASP A 216 -13.55 1.94 9.67
N GLU A 217 -13.92 1.46 8.49
CA GLU A 217 -14.33 2.28 7.34
C GLU A 217 -15.44 3.27 7.67
N LYS A 218 -16.36 2.92 8.58
CA LYS A 218 -17.45 3.83 8.98
C LYS A 218 -16.98 4.90 9.97
N SER A 219 -15.69 4.94 10.32
CA SER A 219 -15.01 6.07 10.98
C SER A 219 -14.33 7.01 9.98
N ALA A 220 -14.55 6.84 8.66
CA ALA A 220 -13.95 7.65 7.61
C ALA A 220 -14.13 9.17 7.79
N GLU A 221 -15.26 9.62 8.33
CA GLU A 221 -15.48 11.07 8.55
C GLU A 221 -14.65 11.61 9.73
N VAL A 222 -14.46 10.83 10.80
CA VAL A 222 -13.56 11.17 11.91
C VAL A 222 -12.10 11.16 11.41
N TRP A 223 -11.73 10.16 10.61
CA TRP A 223 -10.45 10.08 9.93
C TRP A 223 -10.15 11.32 9.10
N LYS A 224 -11.03 11.69 8.16
CA LYS A 224 -10.89 12.91 7.36
C LYS A 224 -10.78 14.16 8.23
N ALA A 225 -11.54 14.24 9.32
CA ALA A 225 -11.49 15.39 10.23
C ALA A 225 -10.16 15.49 10.99
N LEU A 226 -9.60 14.38 11.48
CA LEU A 226 -8.27 14.31 12.09
C LEU A 226 -7.20 14.78 11.12
N LEU A 227 -7.23 14.26 9.89
CA LEU A 227 -6.27 14.61 8.86
C LEU A 227 -6.35 16.10 8.48
N ARG A 228 -7.56 16.68 8.49
CA ARG A 228 -7.73 18.13 8.31
C ARG A 228 -7.20 18.93 9.51
N ILE A 229 -7.28 18.43 10.74
CA ILE A 229 -6.71 19.11 11.92
C ILE A 229 -5.19 19.16 11.78
N VAL A 230 -4.55 18.02 11.51
CA VAL A 230 -3.08 17.96 11.40
C VAL A 230 -2.55 18.70 10.18
N ALA A 231 -3.29 18.71 9.07
CA ALA A 231 -2.92 19.47 7.88
C ALA A 231 -2.87 20.99 8.09
N ASN A 232 -3.48 21.50 9.16
CA ASN A 232 -3.39 22.92 9.53
C ASN A 232 -2.21 23.24 10.48
N TRP A 233 -1.39 22.25 10.85
CA TRP A 233 -0.20 22.50 11.64
C TRP A 233 0.91 23.14 10.79
N GLU A 234 1.72 23.98 11.43
CA GLU A 234 2.83 24.65 10.76
C GLU A 234 3.86 23.63 10.26
N LYS A 235 4.24 23.74 8.98
CA LYS A 235 5.29 22.92 8.33
C LYS A 235 5.09 21.41 8.47
N VAL A 236 3.84 20.98 8.66
CA VAL A 236 3.50 19.56 8.73
C VAL A 236 3.82 18.86 7.41
N LYS A 237 4.33 17.64 7.52
CA LYS A 237 4.46 16.69 6.42
C LYS A 237 3.54 15.51 6.71
N ILE A 238 2.71 15.15 5.74
CA ILE A 238 1.80 14.01 5.81
C ILE A 238 2.22 13.05 4.72
N SER A 239 2.74 11.88 5.09
CA SER A 239 3.06 10.81 4.17
C SER A 239 1.88 9.83 4.09
N SER A 240 1.45 9.50 2.89
CA SER A 240 0.46 8.46 2.62
C SER A 240 0.96 7.64 1.44
N GLY A 241 1.07 6.31 1.64
CA GLY A 241 1.76 5.46 0.69
C GLY A 241 3.19 5.96 0.44
N ASN A 242 3.54 6.19 -0.83
CA ASN A 242 4.85 6.71 -1.21
C ASN A 242 4.88 8.23 -1.52
N VAL A 243 3.80 8.94 -1.18
CA VAL A 243 3.67 10.38 -1.45
C VAL A 243 3.77 11.16 -0.14
N VAL A 244 4.54 12.25 -0.17
CA VAL A 244 4.65 13.22 0.94
C VAL A 244 3.96 14.53 0.56
N PHE A 245 3.02 14.94 1.39
CA PHE A 245 2.23 16.16 1.25
C PHE A 245 2.64 17.20 2.29
N GLU A 246 2.63 18.47 1.91
CA GLU A 246 2.48 19.57 2.87
C GLU A 246 1.02 19.72 3.29
N GLY A 247 0.78 20.39 4.41
CA GLY A 247 -0.57 20.60 4.94
C GLY A 247 -1.58 21.14 3.92
N ALA A 248 -1.24 22.21 3.21
CA ALA A 248 -2.11 22.80 2.18
C ALA A 248 -2.38 21.85 1.00
N GLU A 249 -1.37 21.07 0.62
CA GLU A 249 -1.45 20.12 -0.49
C GLU A 249 -2.30 18.92 -0.14
N TRP A 250 -2.21 18.45 1.11
CA TRP A 250 -3.09 17.41 1.64
C TRP A 250 -4.55 17.85 1.61
N LEU A 251 -4.84 19.09 2.03
CA LEU A 251 -6.21 19.63 1.97
C LEU A 251 -6.74 19.65 0.54
N GLN A 252 -5.94 20.10 -0.42
CA GLN A 252 -6.29 20.10 -1.84
C GLN A 252 -6.50 18.67 -2.37
N PHE A 253 -5.63 17.73 -2.00
CA PHE A 253 -5.75 16.33 -2.40
C PHE A 253 -7.05 15.71 -1.88
N VAL A 254 -7.38 15.89 -0.60
CA VAL A 254 -8.62 15.37 -0.01
C VAL A 254 -9.87 15.99 -0.64
N GLU A 255 -9.80 17.24 -1.09
CA GLU A 255 -10.94 17.92 -1.74
C GLU A 255 -11.10 17.55 -3.22
N THR A 256 -10.00 17.39 -3.95
CA THR A 256 -10.02 17.29 -5.42
C THR A 256 -9.65 15.92 -5.96
N GLY A 257 -9.04 15.06 -5.14
CA GLY A 257 -8.42 13.79 -5.54
C GLY A 257 -7.15 13.96 -6.37
N LYS A 258 -6.65 15.18 -6.55
CA LYS A 258 -5.46 15.48 -7.38
C LYS A 258 -4.21 15.55 -6.54
N TYR A 259 -3.14 14.96 -7.04
CA TYR A 259 -1.83 15.05 -6.42
C TYR A 259 -1.29 16.49 -6.47
N PRO A 260 -0.29 16.83 -5.64
CA PRO A 260 0.41 18.11 -5.76
C PRO A 260 1.00 18.26 -7.17
N GLU A 261 1.07 19.48 -7.70
CA GLU A 261 1.54 19.71 -9.09
C GLU A 261 2.94 19.12 -9.35
N ARG A 262 3.81 19.09 -8.33
CA ARG A 262 5.13 18.46 -8.44
C ARG A 262 5.06 16.96 -8.71
N ILE A 263 4.00 16.29 -8.25
CA ILE A 263 3.75 14.85 -8.41
C ILE A 263 2.93 14.57 -9.68
N GLU A 264 1.95 15.41 -10.03
CA GLU A 264 1.15 15.25 -11.26
C GLU A 264 2.01 15.25 -12.54
N LYS A 265 3.11 16.02 -12.53
CA LYS A 265 4.07 16.04 -13.65
C LYS A 265 4.78 14.70 -13.87
N ILE A 266 4.92 13.88 -12.83
CA ILE A 266 5.51 12.54 -12.91
C ILE A 266 4.53 11.56 -13.52
N LYS A 267 3.25 11.62 -13.11
CA LYS A 267 2.19 10.73 -13.64
C LYS A 267 2.02 10.83 -15.16
N THR A 268 2.35 11.99 -15.74
CA THR A 268 2.26 12.26 -17.18
C THR A 268 3.55 11.98 -17.94
N SER A 269 4.67 11.74 -17.24
CA SER A 269 5.96 11.40 -17.82
C SER A 269 6.09 9.87 -17.88
N GLY A 270 5.65 9.25 -18.99
CA GLY A 270 5.62 7.79 -19.13
C GLY A 270 7.01 7.12 -19.05
N ASN A 271 7.02 5.87 -18.58
CA ASN A 271 8.23 5.03 -18.55
C ASN A 271 8.69 4.70 -19.98
N THR A 272 10.00 4.69 -20.21
CA THR A 272 10.59 4.32 -21.51
C THR A 272 11.05 2.86 -21.45
N VAL A 273 10.54 2.04 -22.38
CA VAL A 273 11.00 0.66 -22.54
C VAL A 273 12.30 0.68 -23.33
N GLN A 274 13.38 0.12 -22.78
CA GLN A 274 14.60 -0.14 -23.53
C GLN A 274 14.62 -1.62 -23.92
N SER A 275 14.69 -1.87 -25.23
CA SER A 275 14.85 -3.20 -25.84
C SER A 275 16.31 -3.56 -26.01
#